data_AF-A0A223KL95-F1
#
_entry.id   AF-A0A223KL95-F1
#
_cell.length_a   1.000
_cell.length_b   1.000
_cell.length_c   1.000
_cell.angle_alpha   90.00
_cell.angle_beta   90.00
_cell.angle_gamma   90.00
#
_symmetry.space_group_name_H-M   'P 1'
#
loop_
_entity.id
_entity.type
_entity.pdbx_description
1 polymer ?
#
loop_
_entity_poly.entity_id
_entity_poly.type
_entity_poly.pdbx_seq_one_letter_code
_entity_poly.pdbx_strand_id
1 'polypeptide(L)'
;MAVILYFYLYENVRKKGGKKLLFAVAFYIIIITTMVSLAIMTSTKILIAAAFLFFISDAILAVNKFKVNFRLADYFVMSTYFTAQLLFAISIGGL
;
A
#
# COMPACT_ATOMS: atom_id res chain seq x y z
N MET A 1 4.24 8.15 6.84
CA MET A 1 4.30 7.87 5.38
C MET A 1 2.91 7.73 4.75
N ALA A 2 2.10 6.76 5.17
CA ALA A 2 0.75 6.49 4.64
C ALA A 2 -0.25 7.67 4.74
N VAL A 3 -0.17 8.42 5.84
CA VAL A 3 -1.05 9.58 6.09
C VAL A 3 -0.80 10.73 5.10
N ILE A 4 0.43 10.92 4.63
CA ILE A 4 0.75 11.97 3.65
C ILE A 4 0.12 11.64 2.30
N LEU A 5 0.14 10.36 1.92
CA LEU A 5 -0.47 9.86 0.69
C LEU A 5 -1.99 9.99 0.72
N TYR A 6 -2.59 9.77 1.90
CA TYR A 6 -4.01 10.01 2.14
C TYR A 6 -4.41 11.45 1.90
N PHE A 7 -3.71 12.41 2.53
CA PHE A 7 -3.99 13.82 2.36
C PHE A 7 -3.83 14.25 0.90
N TYR A 8 -2.82 13.71 0.20
CA TYR A 8 -2.61 13.97 -1.22
C TYR A 8 -3.72 13.41 -2.12
N LEU A 9 -4.32 12.27 -1.77
CA LEU A 9 -5.43 11.68 -2.51
C LEU A 9 -6.82 12.20 -2.09
N TYR A 10 -6.94 12.82 -0.92
CA TYR A 10 -8.21 13.19 -0.30
C TYR A 10 -9.12 14.00 -1.23
N GLU A 11 -8.55 15.00 -1.91
CA GLU A 11 -9.32 15.89 -2.78
C GLU A 11 -9.83 15.17 -4.04
N ASN A 12 -9.04 14.24 -4.58
CA ASN A 12 -9.38 13.46 -5.77
C ASN A 12 -10.38 12.32 -5.46
N VAL A 13 -10.22 11.66 -4.31
CA VAL A 13 -11.16 10.61 -3.82
C VAL A 13 -12.52 11.23 -3.52
N ARG A 14 -12.56 12.42 -2.89
CA ARG A 14 -13.81 13.12 -2.58
C ARG A 14 -14.56 13.54 -3.85
N LYS A 15 -13.86 13.99 -4.91
CA LYS A 15 -14.46 14.39 -6.19
C LYS A 15 -15.01 13.20 -7.00
N LYS A 16 -14.35 12.04 -7.01
CA LYS A 16 -14.77 10.87 -7.80
C LYS A 16 -15.70 9.88 -7.08
N GLY A 17 -15.51 9.63 -5.79
CA GLY A 17 -16.12 8.49 -5.08
C GLY A 17 -17.10 8.82 -3.95
N GLY A 18 -17.22 10.10 -3.57
CA GLY A 18 -18.08 10.52 -2.45
C GLY A 18 -17.61 10.04 -1.06
N LYS A 19 -18.45 10.25 -0.04
CA LYS A 19 -18.11 10.02 1.38
C LYS A 19 -17.80 8.55 1.73
N LYS A 20 -18.47 7.58 1.09
CA LYS A 20 -18.26 6.13 1.35
C LYS A 20 -16.84 5.69 0.99
N LEU A 21 -16.35 6.11 -0.19
CA LEU A 21 -15.01 5.74 -0.63
C LEU A 21 -13.92 6.37 0.21
N LEU A 22 -14.14 7.60 0.66
CA LEU A 22 -13.24 8.30 1.55
C LEU A 22 -13.06 7.53 2.87
N PHE A 23 -14.17 7.04 3.44
CA PHE A 23 -14.14 6.21 4.65
C PHE A 23 -13.42 4.87 4.41
N ALA A 24 -13.65 4.22 3.27
CA ALA A 24 -12.95 2.99 2.91
C ALA A 24 -11.43 3.20 2.80
N VAL A 25 -10.98 4.30 2.19
CA VAL A 25 -9.56 4.64 2.08
C VAL A 25 -8.96 4.93 3.45
N ALA A 26 -9.67 5.67 4.31
CA ALA A 26 -9.22 5.94 5.68
C ALA A 26 -9.01 4.64 6.48
N PHE A 27 -9.98 3.72 6.41
CA PHE A 27 -9.88 2.41 7.08
C PHE A 27 -8.71 1.59 6.55
N TYR A 28 -8.51 1.61 5.23
CA TYR A 28 -7.39 0.92 4.59
C TYR A 28 -6.02 1.45 5.03
N ILE A 29 -5.88 2.76 5.20
CA ILE A 29 -4.63 3.37 5.71
C ILE A 29 -4.33 2.95 7.14
N ILE A 30 -5.36 2.78 7.98
CA ILE A 30 -5.20 2.25 9.33
C ILE A 30 -4.60 0.84 9.24
N ILE A 31 -5.17 -0.03 8.41
CA ILE A 31 -4.69 -1.41 8.22
C ILE A 31 -3.22 -1.44 7.77
N ILE A 32 -2.87 -0.67 6.73
CA ILE A 32 -1.49 -0.59 6.21
C ILE A 32 -0.53 -0.02 7.26
N THR A 33 -0.95 0.99 8.03
CA THR A 33 -0.11 1.59 9.07
C THR A 33 0.15 0.59 10.19
N THR A 34 -0.86 -0.18 10.59
CA THR A 34 -0.72 -1.27 11.55
C THR A 34 0.25 -2.32 11.02
N MET A 35 0.11 -2.72 9.75
CA MET A 35 0.98 -3.71 9.10
C MET A 35 2.47 -3.28 9.12
N VAL A 36 2.78 -2.03 8.73
CA VAL A 36 4.15 -1.49 8.80
C VAL A 36 4.65 -1.39 10.24
N SER A 37 3.78 -1.01 11.19
CA SER A 37 4.13 -0.93 12.61
C SER A 37 4.51 -2.30 13.18
N LEU A 38 3.73 -3.34 12.89
CA LEU A 38 4.05 -4.71 13.28
C LEU A 38 5.36 -5.18 12.65
N ALA A 39 5.57 -4.87 11.36
CA ALA A 39 6.80 -5.25 10.66
C ALA A 39 8.07 -4.67 11.32
N ILE A 40 7.98 -3.41 11.78
CA ILE A 40 9.07 -2.76 12.51
C ILE A 40 9.28 -3.42 13.88
N MET A 41 8.20 -3.79 14.58
CA MET A 41 8.29 -4.49 15.88
C MET A 41 8.99 -5.84 15.76
N THR A 42 8.81 -6.57 14.65
CA THR A 42 9.50 -7.84 14.40
C THR A 42 11.02 -7.68 14.20
N SER A 43 11.52 -6.46 13.93
CA SER A 43 12.96 -6.14 13.73
C SER A 43 13.68 -6.91 12.61
N THR A 44 12.96 -7.68 11.79
CA THR A 44 13.53 -8.40 10.66
C THR A 44 13.65 -7.46 9.46
N LYS A 45 14.89 -7.20 9.00
CA LYS A 45 15.16 -6.30 7.86
C LYS A 45 14.39 -6.69 6.60
N ILE A 46 14.22 -8.00 6.35
CA ILE A 46 13.48 -8.55 5.19
C ILE A 46 11.99 -8.21 5.30
N LEU A 47 11.40 -8.35 6.49
CA LEU A 47 9.99 -8.09 6.74
C LEU A 47 9.67 -6.59 6.66
N ILE A 48 10.60 -5.73 7.11
CA ILE A 48 10.51 -4.27 6.92
C ILE A 48 10.60 -3.90 5.43
N ALA A 49 11.53 -4.50 4.68
CA ALA A 49 11.64 -4.28 3.24
C ALA A 49 10.38 -4.75 2.48
N ALA A 50 9.81 -5.90 2.87
CA ALA A 50 8.55 -6.41 2.34
C ALA A 50 7.40 -5.43 2.60
N ALA A 51 7.27 -4.95 3.84
CA ALA A 51 6.26 -3.97 4.24
C ALA A 51 6.36 -2.66 3.44
N PHE A 52 7.59 -2.19 3.21
CA PHE A 52 7.83 -1.00 2.40
C PHE A 52 7.45 -1.19 0.94
N LEU A 53 7.82 -2.32 0.32
CA LEU A 53 7.41 -2.62 -1.05
C LEU A 53 5.89 -2.75 -1.18
N PHE A 54 5.25 -3.41 -0.20
CA PHE A 54 3.80 -3.54 -0.15
C PHE A 54 3.13 -2.17 -0.10
N PHE A 55 3.60 -1.28 0.79
CA PHE A 55 3.13 0.09 0.89
C PHE A 55 3.28 0.88 -0.42
N ILE A 56 4.41 0.73 -1.12
CA ILE A 56 4.63 1.39 -2.42
C ILE A 56 3.65 0.87 -3.47
N SER A 57 3.42 -0.44 -3.51
CA SER A 57 2.45 -1.07 -4.41
C SER A 57 1.03 -0.53 -4.20
N ASP A 58 0.60 -0.44 -2.94
CA ASP A 58 -0.71 0.07 -2.55
C ASP A 58 -0.87 1.57 -2.86
N ALA A 59 0.20 2.36 -2.68
CA ALA A 59 0.23 3.75 -3.07
C ALA A 59 0.04 3.94 -4.58
N ILE A 60 0.72 3.14 -5.41
CA ILE A 60 0.58 3.17 -6.87
C ILE A 60 -0.84 2.75 -7.27
N LEU A 61 -1.39 1.70 -6.64
CA LEU A 61 -2.75 1.24 -6.89
C LEU A 61 -3.79 2.32 -6.57
N ALA A 62 -3.64 3.00 -5.43
CA ALA A 62 -4.51 4.10 -5.04
C ALA A 62 -4.42 5.26 -6.05
N VAL A 63 -3.21 5.64 -6.48
CA VAL A 63 -3.00 6.68 -7.50
C VAL A 63 -3.62 6.28 -8.83
N ASN A 64 -3.48 5.01 -9.25
CA ASN A 64 -4.08 4.50 -10.49
C ASN A 64 -5.61 4.61 -10.43
N LYS A 65 -6.21 4.16 -9.33
CA LYS A 65 -7.66 4.12 -9.15
C LYS A 65 -8.29 5.52 -9.05
N PHE A 66 -7.61 6.47 -8.40
CA PHE A 66 -8.19 7.78 -8.08
C PHE A 66 -7.72 8.92 -8.97
N LYS A 67 -6.46 8.92 -9.40
CA LYS A 67 -5.89 10.02 -10.16
C LYS A 67 -5.86 9.71 -11.65
N VAL A 68 -5.22 8.61 -12.07
CA VAL A 68 -5.00 8.34 -13.50
C VAL A 68 -5.09 6.84 -13.81
N ASN A 69 -6.05 6.43 -14.66
CA ASN A 69 -6.13 5.05 -15.13
C ASN A 69 -5.05 4.80 -16.20
N PHE A 70 -3.98 4.11 -15.82
CA PHE A 70 -2.96 3.62 -16.75
C PHE A 70 -2.98 2.08 -16.79
N ARG A 71 -3.14 1.50 -18.00
CA ARG A 71 -3.08 0.03 -18.20
C ARG A 71 -1.74 -0.60 -17.77
N LEU A 72 -0.66 0.17 -17.81
CA LEU A 72 0.67 -0.29 -17.36
C LEU A 72 0.83 -0.22 -15.84
N ALA A 73 0.03 0.57 -15.14
CA ALA A 73 0.11 0.68 -13.69
C ALA A 73 -0.25 -0.65 -13.02
N ASP A 74 -1.19 -1.43 -13.58
CA ASP A 74 -1.54 -2.74 -13.04
C ASP A 74 -0.36 -3.72 -13.10
N TYR A 75 0.48 -3.66 -14.14
CA TYR A 75 1.69 -4.47 -14.23
C TYR A 75 2.74 -4.06 -13.18
N PHE A 76 2.94 -2.75 -12.98
CA PHE A 76 3.86 -2.25 -11.96
C PHE A 76 3.40 -2.60 -10.55
N VAL A 77 2.10 -2.42 -10.26
CA VAL A 77 1.48 -2.82 -8.99
C VAL A 77 1.65 -4.30 -8.76
N MET A 78 1.29 -5.15 -9.73
CA MET A 78 1.44 -6.60 -9.60
C MET A 78 2.90 -7.02 -9.37
N SER A 79 3.85 -6.42 -10.09
CA SER A 79 5.28 -6.73 -9.91
C SER A 79 5.76 -6.36 -8.50
N THR A 80 5.45 -5.17 -8.00
CA THR A 80 5.80 -4.77 -6.63
C THR A 80 5.08 -5.60 -5.58
N TYR A 81 3.83 -5.98 -5.85
CA TYR A 81 3.00 -6.78 -4.96
C TYR A 81 3.54 -8.20 -4.81
N PHE A 82 3.81 -8.89 -5.91
CA PHE A 82 4.40 -10.23 -5.87
C PHE A 82 5.79 -10.23 -5.24
N THR A 83 6.59 -9.20 -5.49
CA THR A 83 7.89 -9.06 -4.84
C THR A 83 7.72 -8.91 -3.33
N ALA A 84 6.81 -8.05 -2.87
CA ALA A 84 6.50 -7.90 -1.44
C ALA A 84 6.05 -9.23 -0.81
N GLN A 85 5.15 -9.96 -1.46
CA GLN A 85 4.67 -11.27 -1.00
C GLN A 85 5.79 -12.30 -0.91
N LEU A 86 6.70 -12.30 -1.88
CA LEU A 86 7.87 -13.19 -1.86
C LEU A 86 8.80 -12.85 -0.70
N LEU A 87 9.05 -11.56 -0.42
CA LEU A 87 9.82 -11.17 0.76
C LEU A 87 9.10 -11.53 2.08
N PHE A 88 7.76 -11.43 2.17
CA PHE A 88 7.02 -11.91 3.34
C PHE A 88 7.17 -13.42 3.52
N ALA A 89 7.01 -14.18 2.43
CA ALA A 89 7.15 -15.62 2.44
C ALA A 89 8.57 -16.04 2.84
N ILE A 90 9.62 -15.36 2.35
CA ILE A 90 11.01 -15.60 2.76
C ILE A 90 11.20 -15.26 4.24
N SER A 91 10.62 -14.16 4.71
CA SER A 91 10.77 -13.77 6.11
C SER A 91 10.10 -14.73 7.10
N ILE A 92 9.05 -15.43 6.68
CA ILE A 92 8.36 -16.45 7.49
C ILE A 92 8.99 -17.83 7.29
N GLY A 93 9.34 -18.15 6.04
CA GLY A 93 9.81 -19.46 5.61
C GLY A 93 11.22 -19.78 6.05
N GLY A 94 12.01 -18.79 6.49
CA GLY A 94 13.33 -18.98 7.08
C GLY A 94 14.24 -19.84 6.20
N LEU A 95 14.87 -19.22 5.19
CA LEU A 95 16.07 -19.80 4.58
C LEU A 95 17.25 -19.74 5.56
#